data_AF-A0A6I9NV08-F1
#
_entry.id   AF-A0A6I9NV08-F1
#
_cell.length_a   1.000
_cell.length_b   1.000
_cell.length_c   1.000
_cell.angle_alpha   90.00
_cell.angle_beta   90.00
_cell.angle_gamma   90.00
#
_symmetry.space_group_name_H-M   'P 1'
#
loop_
_entity.id
_entity.type
_entity.pdbx_description
1 polymer ?
#
loop_
_entity_poly.entity_id
_entity_poly.type
_entity_poly.pdbx_seq_one_letter_code
_entity_poly.pdbx_strand_id
1 'polypeptide(L)'
;VLDVLELCVCVLSEKENELLPMAHRCWPPLLQRLTADEPLAVLRAFRVLCTLGETCGDFLRRRVSKEVLPKLSSSLLRQAPTSAKAGPVYTHTLNYKLQLAVLQGLGSLCQRLSLGDAELDAVCEACLPYLSCRQPIRLQEAAI
;
A
#
# COMPACT_ATOMS: atom_id res chain seq x y z
N VAL A 1 -11.88 8.76 -11.04
CA VAL A 1 -12.52 8.75 -9.69
C VAL A 1 -11.47 8.73 -8.59
N LEU A 2 -10.54 7.77 -8.56
CA LEU A 2 -9.46 7.75 -7.56
C LEU A 2 -8.55 8.98 -7.63
N ASP A 3 -8.22 9.47 -8.83
CA ASP A 3 -7.39 10.68 -9.00
C ASP A 3 -8.08 11.95 -8.47
N VAL A 4 -9.42 11.99 -8.55
CA VAL A 4 -10.22 13.10 -8.00
C VAL A 4 -10.23 13.05 -6.48
N LEU A 5 -10.32 11.85 -5.89
CA LEU A 5 -10.21 11.67 -4.44
C LEU A 5 -8.84 12.12 -3.92
N GLU A 6 -7.76 11.77 -4.62
CA GLU A 6 -6.41 12.21 -4.26
C GLU A 6 -6.29 13.74 -4.24
N LEU A 7 -6.82 14.41 -5.27
CA LEU A 7 -6.86 15.88 -5.32
C LEU A 7 -7.71 16.48 -4.19
N CYS A 8 -8.88 15.91 -3.90
CA CYS A 8 -9.73 16.39 -2.79
C CYS A 8 -9.02 16.26 -1.43
N VAL A 9 -8.27 15.18 -1.21
CA VAL A 9 -7.49 14.97 0.02
C VAL A 9 -6.45 16.08 0.18
N CYS A 10 -5.70 16.41 -0.87
CA CYS A 10 -4.72 17.48 -0.83
C CYS A 10 -5.36 18.85 -0.52
N VAL A 11 -6.49 19.17 -1.17
CA VAL A 11 -7.21 20.45 -0.98
C VAL A 11 -7.79 20.58 0.43
N LEU A 12 -8.22 19.48 1.05
CA LEU A 12 -8.83 19.48 2.38
C LEU A 12 -7.83 19.19 3.51
N SER A 13 -6.53 19.08 3.21
CA SER A 13 -5.50 18.75 4.20
C SER A 13 -5.46 19.71 5.40
N GLU A 14 -5.77 21.00 5.20
CA GLU A 14 -5.83 22.01 6.26
C GLU A 14 -7.20 22.06 6.98
N LYS A 15 -8.19 21.29 6.51
CA LYS A 15 -9.57 21.28 7.02
C LYS A 15 -9.94 19.90 7.57
N GLU A 16 -9.28 19.51 8.65
CA GLU A 16 -9.43 18.18 9.26
C GLU A 16 -10.90 17.81 9.54
N ASN A 17 -11.71 18.77 10.02
CA ASN A 17 -13.14 18.60 10.30
C ASN A 17 -14.00 18.24 9.06
N GLU A 18 -13.53 18.55 7.86
CA GLU A 18 -14.18 18.15 6.60
C GLU A 18 -13.53 16.89 6.00
N LEU A 19 -12.20 16.78 6.16
CA LEU A 19 -11.40 15.69 5.62
C LEU A 19 -11.71 14.34 6.26
N LEU A 20 -11.77 14.25 7.60
CA LEU A 20 -11.97 12.96 8.28
C LEU A 20 -13.35 12.33 7.98
N PRO A 21 -14.48 13.10 7.98
CA PRO A 21 -15.76 12.56 7.53
C PRO A 21 -15.75 12.09 6.07
N MET A 22 -15.06 12.82 5.18
CA MET A 22 -14.89 12.39 3.79
C MET A 22 -14.09 11.09 3.70
N ALA A 23 -12.96 11.00 4.39
CA ALA A 23 -12.13 9.80 4.44
C ALA A 23 -12.93 8.59 4.97
N HIS A 24 -13.79 8.80 5.98
CA HIS A 24 -14.70 7.77 6.47
C HIS A 24 -15.70 7.32 5.40
N ARG A 25 -16.35 8.26 4.72
CA ARG A 25 -17.35 7.95 3.68
C ARG A 25 -16.73 7.26 2.47
N CYS A 26 -15.51 7.62 2.11
CA CYS A 26 -14.77 7.01 1.00
C CYS A 26 -14.10 5.68 1.37
N TRP A 27 -14.03 5.32 2.66
CA TRP A 27 -13.35 4.09 3.09
C TRP A 27 -13.94 2.82 2.50
N PRO A 28 -15.27 2.53 2.56
CA PRO A 28 -15.80 1.29 2.01
C PRO A 28 -15.49 1.07 0.52
N PRO A 29 -15.71 2.04 -0.39
CA PRO A 29 -15.35 1.84 -1.80
C PRO A 29 -13.84 1.79 -2.03
N LEU A 30 -13.04 2.50 -1.22
CA LEU A 30 -11.58 2.41 -1.30
C LEU A 30 -11.09 1.02 -0.90
N LEU A 31 -11.60 0.48 0.21
CA LEU A 31 -11.29 -0.86 0.70
C LEU A 31 -11.64 -1.91 -0.34
N GLN A 32 -12.83 -1.82 -0.96
CA GLN A 32 -13.21 -2.73 -2.04
C GLN A 32 -12.19 -2.75 -3.19
N ARG A 33 -11.58 -1.60 -3.53
CA ARG A 33 -10.56 -1.52 -4.57
C ARG A 33 -9.19 -1.98 -4.11
N LEU A 34 -8.82 -1.73 -2.85
CA LEU A 34 -7.60 -2.25 -2.23
C LEU A 34 -7.58 -3.78 -2.15
N THR A 35 -8.76 -4.39 -2.07
CA THR A 35 -8.91 -5.84 -1.88
C THR A 35 -9.55 -6.52 -3.08
N ALA A 36 -9.57 -5.86 -4.23
CA ALA A 36 -10.02 -6.43 -5.49
C ALA A 36 -8.94 -7.35 -6.09
N ASP A 37 -9.33 -8.30 -6.93
CA ASP A 37 -8.41 -9.18 -7.66
C ASP A 37 -7.80 -8.51 -8.92
N GLU A 38 -8.08 -7.23 -9.17
CA GLU A 38 -7.56 -6.49 -10.31
C GLU A 38 -6.31 -5.66 -9.93
N PRO A 39 -5.11 -5.98 -10.42
CA PRO A 39 -3.86 -5.32 -10.00
C PRO A 39 -3.83 -3.81 -10.21
N LEU A 40 -4.49 -3.32 -11.26
CA LEU A 40 -4.57 -1.88 -11.56
C LEU A 40 -5.44 -1.15 -10.52
N ALA A 41 -6.55 -1.74 -10.12
CA ALA A 41 -7.44 -1.18 -9.10
C ALA A 41 -6.72 -1.10 -7.75
N VAL A 42 -6.03 -2.18 -7.34
CA VAL A 42 -5.24 -2.20 -6.10
C VAL A 42 -4.12 -1.18 -6.15
N LEU A 43 -3.38 -1.09 -7.26
CA LEU A 43 -2.29 -0.12 -7.42
C LEU A 43 -2.76 1.32 -7.24
N ARG A 44 -3.87 1.71 -7.89
CA ARG A 44 -4.41 3.06 -7.76
C ARG A 44 -4.97 3.32 -6.38
N ALA A 45 -5.69 2.35 -5.80
CA ALA A 45 -6.25 2.48 -4.47
C ALA A 45 -5.17 2.57 -3.39
N PHE A 46 -4.06 1.85 -3.54
CA PHE A 46 -2.93 1.90 -2.62
C PHE A 46 -2.25 3.27 -2.61
N ARG A 47 -2.12 3.92 -3.76
CA ARG A 47 -1.61 5.30 -3.83
C ARG A 47 -2.52 6.28 -3.07
N VAL A 48 -3.83 6.20 -3.31
CA VAL A 48 -4.81 7.01 -2.57
C VAL A 48 -4.73 6.74 -1.07
N LEU A 49 -4.51 5.49 -0.65
CA LEU A 49 -4.32 5.15 0.76
C LEU A 49 -3.06 5.81 1.34
N CYS A 50 -1.95 5.84 0.59
CA CYS A 50 -0.73 6.52 1.04
C CYS A 50 -0.97 8.02 1.25
N THR A 51 -1.64 8.68 0.31
CA THR A 51 -2.00 10.10 0.41
C THR A 51 -2.95 10.35 1.60
N LEU A 52 -3.94 9.47 1.80
CA LEU A 52 -4.82 9.57 2.97
C LEU A 52 -4.07 9.34 4.29
N GLY A 53 -3.07 8.45 4.31
CA GLY A 53 -2.20 8.24 5.46
C GLY A 53 -1.36 9.48 5.80
N GLU A 54 -0.94 10.25 4.79
CA GLU A 54 -0.23 11.54 4.98
C GLU A 54 -1.08 12.58 5.67
N THR A 55 -2.35 12.68 5.28
CA THR A 55 -3.22 13.77 5.72
C THR A 55 -4.08 13.42 6.93
N CYS A 56 -4.52 12.17 7.05
CA CYS A 56 -5.46 11.75 8.10
C CYS A 56 -4.76 11.04 9.27
N GLY A 57 -3.47 10.70 9.15
CA GLY A 57 -2.69 10.08 10.22
C GLY A 57 -3.37 8.87 10.87
N ASP A 58 -3.37 8.82 12.19
CA ASP A 58 -3.83 7.70 13.00
C ASP A 58 -5.35 7.43 12.93
N PHE A 59 -6.15 8.34 12.35
CA PHE A 59 -7.57 8.12 12.07
C PHE A 59 -7.80 6.83 11.28
N LEU A 60 -6.86 6.49 10.39
CA LEU A 60 -6.93 5.30 9.55
C LEU A 60 -6.22 4.09 10.16
N ARG A 61 -5.48 4.27 11.27
CA ARG A 61 -4.62 3.24 11.88
C ARG A 61 -5.33 1.90 12.05
N ARG A 62 -6.47 1.89 12.78
CA ARG A 62 -7.20 0.65 13.09
C ARG A 62 -7.74 -0.03 11.83
N ARG A 63 -8.16 0.74 10.83
CA ARG A 63 -8.72 0.20 9.59
C ARG A 63 -7.64 -0.38 8.70
N VAL A 64 -6.52 0.32 8.56
CA VAL A 64 -5.37 -0.17 7.78
C VAL A 64 -4.79 -1.43 8.42
N SER A 65 -4.52 -1.40 9.74
CA SER A 65 -3.99 -2.55 10.48
C SER A 65 -4.88 -3.79 10.34
N LYS A 66 -6.21 -3.65 10.49
CA LYS A 66 -7.12 -4.80 10.49
C LYS A 66 -7.55 -5.26 9.09
N GLU A 67 -7.78 -4.34 8.17
CA GLU A 67 -8.51 -4.63 6.92
C GLU A 67 -7.59 -4.67 5.69
N VAL A 68 -6.43 -4.00 5.73
CA VAL A 68 -5.56 -3.80 4.57
C VAL A 68 -4.21 -4.47 4.73
N LEU A 69 -3.52 -4.23 5.84
CA LEU A 69 -2.15 -4.71 6.09
C LEU A 69 -2.02 -6.23 5.89
N PRO A 70 -2.91 -7.10 6.45
CA PRO A 70 -2.77 -8.55 6.29
C PRO A 70 -2.94 -9.00 4.84
N LYS A 71 -3.77 -8.30 4.06
CA LYS A 71 -4.01 -8.60 2.64
C LYS A 71 -2.83 -8.16 1.77
N LEU A 72 -2.23 -7.00 2.06
CA LEU A 72 -1.03 -6.55 1.35
C LEU A 72 0.17 -7.45 1.66
N SER A 73 0.41 -7.75 2.95
CA SER A 73 1.49 -8.65 3.38
C SER A 73 1.35 -10.04 2.76
N SER A 74 0.17 -10.65 2.81
CA SER A 74 -0.07 -11.95 2.16
C SER A 74 0.09 -11.90 0.64
N SER A 75 -0.34 -10.81 -0.01
CA SER A 75 -0.13 -10.65 -1.44
C SER A 75 1.36 -10.53 -1.80
N LEU A 76 2.13 -9.76 -1.03
CA LEU A 76 3.58 -9.65 -1.21
C LEU A 76 4.26 -11.01 -1.06
N LEU A 77 3.95 -11.76 -0.01
CA LEU A 77 4.50 -13.11 0.21
C LEU A 77 4.17 -14.06 -0.96
N ARG A 78 2.92 -14.02 -1.45
CA ARG A 78 2.47 -14.84 -2.59
C ARG A 78 3.15 -14.46 -3.90
N GLN A 79 3.44 -13.18 -4.13
CA GLN A 79 4.04 -12.70 -5.36
C GLN A 79 5.58 -12.80 -5.38
N ALA A 80 6.25 -12.84 -4.22
CA ALA A 80 7.70 -12.88 -4.12
C ALA A 80 8.37 -14.05 -4.87
N PRO A 81 7.85 -15.30 -4.83
CA PRO A 81 8.41 -16.40 -5.62
C PRO A 81 8.26 -16.21 -7.13
N THR A 82 7.20 -15.52 -7.56
CA THR A 82 6.95 -15.22 -8.96
C THR A 82 7.97 -14.21 -9.46
N SER A 83 8.17 -13.11 -8.74
CA SER A 83 9.16 -12.09 -9.10
C SER A 83 10.59 -12.61 -9.05
N ALA A 84 10.93 -13.46 -8.08
CA ALA A 84 12.25 -14.08 -7.95
C ALA A 84 12.62 -15.05 -9.09
N LYS A 85 11.62 -15.57 -9.81
CA LYS A 85 11.80 -16.47 -10.97
C LYS A 85 11.53 -15.75 -12.29
N ALA A 86 11.22 -14.47 -12.26
CA ALA A 86 10.74 -13.76 -13.43
C ALA A 86 11.89 -13.32 -14.33
N GLY A 87 11.68 -13.40 -15.65
CA GLY A 87 12.60 -12.84 -16.63
C GLY A 87 12.50 -11.32 -16.74
N PRO A 88 13.34 -10.68 -17.59
CA PRO A 88 13.43 -9.22 -17.72
C PRO A 88 12.11 -8.55 -18.13
N VAL A 89 11.22 -9.25 -18.85
CA VAL A 89 9.91 -8.71 -19.27
C VAL A 89 8.99 -8.40 -18.07
N TYR A 90 9.23 -9.02 -16.92
CA TYR A 90 8.40 -8.87 -15.73
C TYR A 90 8.27 -7.41 -15.26
N THR A 91 9.33 -6.62 -15.42
CA THR A 91 9.36 -5.19 -15.03
C THR A 91 8.33 -4.32 -15.76
N HIS A 92 7.80 -4.81 -16.88
CA HIS A 92 6.76 -4.13 -17.65
C HIS A 92 5.33 -4.54 -17.23
N THR A 93 5.18 -5.55 -16.37
CA THR A 93 3.87 -6.06 -15.93
C THR A 93 3.23 -5.16 -14.87
N LEU A 94 1.90 -5.21 -14.77
CA LEU A 94 1.17 -4.53 -13.69
C LEU A 94 1.49 -5.12 -12.31
N ASN A 95 1.72 -6.43 -12.24
CA ASN A 95 2.09 -7.09 -10.98
C ASN A 95 3.40 -6.55 -10.41
N TYR A 96 4.42 -6.38 -11.26
CA TYR A 96 5.66 -5.73 -10.85
C TYR A 96 5.44 -4.30 -10.35
N LYS A 97 4.66 -3.49 -11.10
CA LYS A 97 4.37 -2.10 -10.71
C LYS A 97 3.62 -2.02 -9.38
N LEU A 98 2.71 -2.97 -9.12
CA LEU A 98 2.00 -3.09 -7.86
C LEU A 98 2.94 -3.48 -6.71
N GLN A 99 3.74 -4.55 -6.88
CA GLN A 99 4.73 -4.95 -5.87
C GLN A 99 5.66 -3.79 -5.51
N LEU A 100 6.22 -3.12 -6.52
CA LEU A 100 7.11 -1.99 -6.32
C LEU A 100 6.44 -0.86 -5.55
N ALA A 101 5.22 -0.47 -5.95
CA ALA A 101 4.49 0.59 -5.27
C ALA A 101 4.20 0.23 -3.81
N VAL A 102 3.80 -1.00 -3.53
CA VAL A 102 3.50 -1.47 -2.18
C VAL A 102 4.75 -1.50 -1.30
N LEU A 103 5.87 -2.04 -1.79
CA LEU A 103 7.14 -2.05 -1.06
C LEU A 103 7.61 -0.63 -0.73
N GLN A 104 7.60 0.28 -1.71
CA GLN A 104 8.01 1.68 -1.52
C GLN A 104 7.09 2.46 -0.56
N GLY A 105 5.80 2.13 -0.52
CA GLY A 105 4.81 2.87 0.27
C GLY A 105 4.56 2.32 1.67
N LEU A 106 4.80 1.02 1.91
CA LEU A 106 4.44 0.36 3.17
C LEU A 106 5.14 0.98 4.38
N GLY A 107 6.45 1.22 4.31
CA GLY A 107 7.21 1.76 5.44
C GLY A 107 6.71 3.14 5.87
N SER A 108 6.59 4.07 4.90
CA SER A 108 6.09 5.42 5.17
C SER A 108 4.64 5.43 5.64
N LEU A 109 3.79 4.56 5.09
CA LEU A 109 2.41 4.39 5.54
C LEU A 109 2.36 3.92 6.99
N CYS A 110 3.16 2.91 7.37
CA CYS A 110 3.22 2.40 8.73
C CYS A 110 3.66 3.48 9.72
N GLN A 111 4.68 4.27 9.35
CA GLN A 111 5.17 5.38 10.14
C GLN A 111 4.09 6.46 10.36
N ARG A 112 3.41 6.89 9.30
CA ARG A 112 2.36 7.94 9.38
C ARG A 112 1.16 7.52 10.20
N LEU A 113 0.80 6.24 10.15
CA LEU A 113 -0.30 5.67 10.94
C LEU A 113 0.10 5.33 12.38
N SER A 114 1.38 5.49 12.74
CA SER A 114 1.94 5.06 14.02
C SER A 114 1.57 3.61 14.37
N LEU A 115 1.76 2.68 13.41
CA LEU A 115 1.50 1.25 13.65
C LEU A 115 2.41 0.69 14.75
N GLY A 116 1.95 -0.33 15.47
CA GLY A 116 2.71 -0.94 16.57
C GLY A 116 3.61 -2.08 16.10
N ASP A 117 4.43 -2.60 17.02
CA ASP A 117 5.46 -3.60 16.74
C ASP A 117 4.92 -4.84 16.02
N ALA A 118 3.77 -5.37 16.46
CA ALA A 118 3.19 -6.56 15.83
C ALA A 118 2.80 -6.34 14.36
N GLU A 119 2.35 -5.13 14.00
CA GLU A 119 2.08 -4.78 12.62
C GLU A 119 3.37 -4.59 11.81
N LEU A 120 4.37 -3.96 12.42
CA LEU A 120 5.68 -3.76 11.79
C LEU A 120 6.39 -5.08 11.53
N ASP A 121 6.36 -6.02 12.48
CA ASP A 121 6.90 -7.38 12.31
C ASP A 121 6.26 -8.08 11.12
N ALA A 122 4.92 -8.01 10.99
CA ALA A 122 4.21 -8.61 9.86
C ALA A 122 4.55 -7.98 8.50
N VAL A 123 4.91 -6.69 8.48
CA VAL A 123 5.39 -6.01 7.27
C VAL A 123 6.82 -6.43 6.95
N CYS A 124 7.71 -6.46 7.95
CA CYS A 124 9.09 -6.93 7.81
C CYS A 124 9.14 -8.36 7.25
N GLU A 125 8.34 -9.27 7.82
CA GLU A 125 8.23 -10.66 7.33
C GLU A 125 7.76 -10.73 5.88
N ALA A 126 6.86 -9.83 5.45
CA ALA A 126 6.40 -9.78 4.06
C ALA A 126 7.45 -9.20 3.10
N CYS A 127 8.31 -8.30 3.58
CA CYS A 127 9.38 -7.67 2.80
C CYS A 127 10.64 -8.57 2.70
N LEU A 128 10.91 -9.42 3.70
CA LEU A 128 12.12 -10.23 3.78
C LEU A 128 12.42 -11.06 2.50
N PRO A 129 11.45 -11.73 1.84
CA PRO A 129 11.70 -12.45 0.60
C PRO A 129 12.15 -11.58 -0.58
N TYR A 130 11.93 -10.27 -0.49
CA TYR A 130 12.33 -9.31 -1.52
C TYR A 130 13.80 -8.91 -1.41
N LEU A 131 14.49 -9.22 -0.30
CA LEU A 131 15.93 -8.95 -0.12
C LEU A 131 16.84 -10.00 -0.79
N SER A 132 16.25 -11.03 -1.41
CA SER A 132 17.01 -12.04 -2.15
C SER A 132 17.65 -11.46 -3.41
N CYS A 133 18.89 -11.84 -3.71
CA CYS A 133 19.56 -11.50 -4.97
C CYS A 133 18.87 -12.02 -6.23
N ARG A 134 17.89 -12.92 -6.09
CA ARG A 134 17.04 -13.41 -7.19
C ARG A 134 15.94 -12.43 -7.57
N GLN A 135 15.65 -11.46 -6.72
CA GLN A 135 14.60 -10.48 -6.97
C GLN A 135 15.10 -9.39 -7.93
N PRO A 136 14.21 -8.77 -8.71
CA PRO A 136 14.54 -7.55 -9.45
C PRO A 136 15.14 -6.48 -8.53
N ILE A 137 16.23 -5.83 -8.95
CA ILE A 137 17.00 -4.90 -8.11
C ILE A 137 16.14 -3.79 -7.47
N ARG A 138 15.19 -3.23 -8.23
CA ARG A 138 14.31 -2.18 -7.70
C ARG A 138 13.32 -2.68 -6.65
N LEU A 139 12.94 -3.96 -6.67
CA LEU A 139 12.12 -4.53 -5.60
C LEU A 139 12.97 -4.78 -4.35
N GLN A 140 14.26 -5.14 -4.50
CA GLN A 140 15.20 -5.25 -3.37
C GLN A 140 15.38 -3.88 -2.71
N GLU A 141 15.70 -2.84 -3.50
CA GLU A 141 15.89 -1.48 -3.01
C GLU A 141 14.65 -0.93 -2.29
N ALA A 142 13.46 -1.28 -2.78
CA ALA A 142 12.20 -0.85 -2.17
C ALA A 142 11.84 -1.60 -0.87
N ALA A 143 12.48 -2.72 -0.58
CA ALA A 143 12.19 -3.55 0.58
C ALA A 143 13.10 -3.25 1.80
N ILE A 144 14.05 -2.32 1.65
CA ILE A 144 14.97 -1.83 2.68
C ILE A 144 14.36 -0.60 3.35
#